data_AF-A0A7C7X6U6-F1
#
_entry.id   AF-A0A7C7X6U6-F1
#
_cell.length_a   1.000
_cell.length_b   1.000
_cell.length_c   1.000
_cell.angle_alpha   90.00
_cell.angle_beta   90.00
_cell.angle_gamma   90.00
#
_symmetry.space_group_name_H-M   'P 1'
#
loop_
_entity.id
_entity.type
_entity.pdbx_description
1 polymer ?
#
loop_
_entity_poly.entity_id
_entity_poly.type
_entity_poly.pdbx_seq_one_letter_code
_entity_poly.pdbx_strand_id
1 'polypeptide(L)' 'DYDSVIGMNKKNSLNRFLKKESTKHFPAEGNATLCGLIVECNTSNGLAYKAEPFIYGGELIK' A
#
# COMPACT_ATOMS: atom_id res chain seq x y z
N ASP A 1 7.33 0.56 -3.14
CA ASP A 1 7.88 1.19 -1.93
C ASP A 1 6.79 1.50 -0.92
N TYR A 2 6.93 1.03 0.33
CA TYR A 2 6.06 1.46 1.42
C TYR A 2 6.36 2.89 1.86
N ASP A 3 7.60 3.34 1.66
CA ASP A 3 8.04 4.68 1.97
C ASP A 3 7.62 5.69 0.89
N SER A 4 6.34 5.64 0.50
CA SER A 4 5.74 6.38 -0.60
C SER A 4 4.45 7.07 -0.15
N VAL A 5 3.86 7.90 -1.03
CA VAL A 5 2.53 8.47 -0.80
C VAL A 5 1.57 7.77 -1.75
N ILE A 6 0.81 6.81 -1.21
CA ILE A 6 -0.15 5.98 -1.99
C ILE A 6 0.54 5.35 -3.24
N GLY A 7 1.76 4.82 -3.05
CA GLY A 7 2.55 4.22 -4.14
C GLY A 7 3.26 5.23 -5.06
N MET A 8 3.08 6.54 -4.87
CA MET A 8 3.73 7.59 -5.66
C MET A 8 4.97 8.13 -4.96
N ASN A 9 5.89 8.73 -5.74
CA ASN A 9 7.08 9.36 -5.20
C ASN A 9 6.74 10.37 -4.09
N LYS A 10 7.23 10.10 -2.87
CA LYS A 10 6.90 10.87 -1.67
C LYS A 10 7.24 12.36 -1.81
N LYS A 11 8.46 12.68 -2.26
CA LYS A 11 8.94 14.06 -2.36
C LYS A 11 8.11 14.88 -3.35
N ASN A 12 7.83 14.32 -4.53
CA ASN A 12 7.02 15.00 -5.54
C ASN A 12 5.59 15.24 -5.05
N SER A 13 4.98 14.24 -4.40
CA SER A 13 3.65 14.36 -3.78
C SER A 13 3.59 15.44 -2.69
N LEU A 14 4.59 15.48 -1.79
CA LEU A 14 4.69 16.50 -0.75
C LEU A 14 4.91 17.90 -1.33
N ASN A 15 5.79 18.04 -2.33
CA ASN A 15 6.01 19.32 -2.99
C ASN A 15 4.72 19.84 -3.63
N ARG A 16 3.97 18.99 -4.34
CA ARG A 16 2.69 19.36 -4.94
C ARG A 16 1.67 19.81 -3.89
N PHE A 17 1.56 19.06 -2.78
CA PHE A 17 0.66 19.41 -1.67
C PHE A 17 1.02 20.75 -1.01
N LEU A 18 2.32 21.01 -0.84
CA LEU A 18 2.85 22.25 -0.26
C LEU A 18 3.00 23.40 -1.27
N LYS A 19 2.50 23.25 -2.50
CA LYS A 19 2.61 24.24 -3.59
C LYS A 19 4.06 24.66 -3.91
N LYS A 20 5.00 23.73 -3.79
CA LYS A 20 6.40 23.86 -4.21
C LYS A 20 6.59 23.29 -5.62
N GLU A 21 7.77 23.53 -6.20
CA GLU A 21 8.18 22.94 -7.47
C GLU A 21 7.98 21.42 -7.48
N SER A 22 7.16 20.95 -8.43
CA SER A 22 6.79 19.55 -8.60
C SER A 22 6.63 19.23 -10.08
N THR A 23 6.86 17.97 -10.43
CA THR A 23 6.70 17.47 -11.81
C THR A 23 5.44 16.62 -11.91
N LYS A 24 5.11 16.15 -13.12
CA LYS A 24 4.01 15.20 -13.34
C LYS A 24 4.17 13.99 -12.41
N HIS A 25 3.07 13.52 -11.79
CA HIS A 25 3.13 12.38 -10.87
C HIS A 25 3.74 11.12 -11.51
N PHE A 26 4.50 10.38 -10.70
CA PHE A 26 5.12 9.11 -11.06
C PHE A 26 5.20 8.17 -9.84
N PRO A 27 5.24 6.84 -10.07
CA PRO A 27 5.35 5.83 -9.01
C PRO A 27 6.64 5.94 -8.20
N ALA A 28 6.64 5.40 -6.97
CA ALA A 28 7.86 5.22 -6.20
C ALA A 28 8.66 3.99 -6.67
N GLU A 29 10.01 4.07 -6.65
CA GLU A 29 10.92 3.06 -7.22
C GLU A 29 11.60 2.15 -6.18
N GLY A 30 11.04 2.02 -4.98
CA GLY A 30 11.54 1.12 -3.92
C GLY A 30 10.76 -0.20 -3.81
N ASN A 31 11.20 -1.06 -2.89
CA ASN A 31 10.67 -2.41 -2.68
C ASN A 31 9.13 -2.46 -2.59
N ALA A 32 8.52 -3.38 -3.33
CA ALA A 32 7.08 -3.58 -3.27
C ALA A 32 6.66 -4.15 -1.91
N THR A 33 5.45 -3.82 -1.50
CA THR A 33 4.82 -4.34 -0.28
C THR A 33 3.44 -4.83 -0.61
N LEU A 34 3.00 -5.87 0.10
CA LEU A 34 1.72 -6.51 -0.15
C LEU A 34 0.88 -6.47 1.12
N CYS A 35 -0.37 -6.03 0.98
CA CYS A 35 -1.37 -6.14 2.04
C CYS A 35 -2.65 -6.74 1.46
N GLY A 36 -3.41 -7.44 2.31
CA GLY A 36 -4.64 -8.10 1.92
C GLY A 36 -5.35 -8.75 3.10
N LEU A 37 -6.34 -9.57 2.79
CA LEU A 37 -7.12 -10.34 3.76
C LEU A 37 -7.17 -11.78 3.30
N ILE A 38 -6.82 -12.72 4.17
CA ILE A 38 -7.05 -14.15 3.97
C ILE A 38 -8.43 -14.46 4.53
N VAL A 39 -9.32 -14.98 3.70
CA VAL A 39 -10.68 -15.32 4.08
C VAL A 39 -10.90 -16.80 3.82
N GLU A 40 -11.31 -17.53 4.86
CA GLU A 40 -11.69 -18.93 4.77
C GLU A 40 -13.22 -19.04 4.72
N CYS A 41 -13.70 -19.72 3.68
CA CYS A 41 -15.13 -19.83 3.36
C CYS A 41 -15.57 -21.29 3.36
N ASN A 42 -16.81 -21.52 3.77
CA ASN A 42 -17.48 -22.80 3.62
C ASN A 42 -18.11 -22.88 2.22
N THR A 43 -17.63 -23.83 1.41
CA THR A 43 -18.06 -24.00 0.02
C THR A 43 -19.49 -24.52 -0.12
N SER A 44 -20.07 -25.12 0.93
CA SER A 44 -21.44 -25.67 0.86
C SER A 44 -22.54 -24.61 1.04
N ASN A 45 -22.24 -23.52 1.75
CA ASN A 45 -23.22 -22.45 2.02
C ASN A 45 -22.74 -21.04 1.62
N GLY A 46 -21.49 -20.90 1.15
CA GLY A 46 -20.91 -19.63 0.72
C GLY A 46 -20.55 -18.66 1.85
N LEU A 47 -20.67 -19.06 3.11
CA LEU A 47 -20.38 -18.20 4.25
C LEU A 47 -18.90 -18.25 4.63
N ALA A 48 -18.32 -17.09 4.90
CA ALA A 48 -17.00 -16.98 5.52
C ALA A 48 -17.09 -17.34 7.02
N TYR A 49 -16.09 -18.05 7.54
CA TYR A 49 -16.01 -18.38 8.97
C TYR A 49 -14.72 -17.90 9.63
N LYS A 50 -13.73 -17.47 8.85
CA LYS A 50 -12.52 -16.82 9.35
C LYS A 50 -12.03 -15.77 8.36
N ALA A 51 -11.54 -14.66 8.88
CA ALA A 51 -10.90 -13.61 8.10
C ALA A 51 -9.74 -13.02 8.91
N GLU A 52 -8.55 -12.98 8.33
CA GLU A 52 -7.35 -12.47 8.99
C GLU A 52 -6.51 -11.59 8.05
N PRO A 53 -5.88 -10.52 8.57
CA PRO A 53 -5.05 -9.63 7.77
C PRO A 53 -3.78 -10.34 7.29
N PHE A 54 -3.39 -10.08 6.06
CA PHE A 54 -2.10 -10.47 5.50
C PHE A 54 -1.28 -9.22 5.18
N ILE A 55 -0.07 -9.13 5.75
CA ILE A 55 0.86 -8.03 5.51
C ILE A 55 2.24 -8.64 5.24
N TYR A 56 2.85 -8.26 4.14
CA TYR A 56 4.19 -8.69 3.75
C TYR A 56 5.04 -7.48 3.32
N GLY A 57 6.18 -7.33 3.98
CA GLY A 57 6.99 -6.10 3.92
C GLY A 57 6.30 -4.96 4.69
N GLY A 58 6.51 -3.73 4.24
CA GLY A 58 5.83 -2.56 4.83
C GLY A 58 6.48 -2.03 6.10
N GLU A 59 7.73 -2.40 6.36
CA GLU A 59 8.47 -1.85 7.50
C GLU A 59 8.99 -0.45 7.16
N LEU A 60 8.35 0.56 7.73
CA LEU A 60 8.99 1.86 7.92
C LEU A 60 10.06 1.68 9.00
N ILE A 61 11.29 1.39 8.58
CA ILE A 61 12.45 1.43 9.49
C ILE A 61 12.55 2.87 10.01
N LYS A 62 12.55 3.00 11.35
CA LYS A 62 12.57 4.27 12.07
C LYS A 62 13.96 4.90 12.06
#